data_AF-A0A2S6THX7-F1
#
_entry.id   AF-A0A2S6THX7-F1
#
_cell.length_a   1.000
_cell.length_b   1.000
_cell.length_c   1.000
_cell.angle_alpha   90.00
_cell.angle_beta   90.00
_cell.angle_gamma   90.00
#
_symmetry.space_group_name_H-M   'P 1'
#
loop_
_entity.id
_entity.type
_entity.pdbx_description
1 polymer ?
#
loop_
_entity_poly.entity_id
_entity_poly.type
_entity_poly.pdbx_seq_one_letter_code
_entity_poly.pdbx_strand_id
1 'polypeptide(L)'
;MYSDNSLTPREAIRLCALGILAQSEAAGNLTYDELVYSVRYFVSMLTGPSLDLMGESIELLRHEDLVEIYEDGASQKKLKITEKGFKSLNILLLSSVRPGNNDLNELVMALKFRFFSLLSLKDQVSQIDNFIDVYDIELIRLEELLKKEFPESEYLFGWLEHDADRVSSRLKWLKRFRESLTGTGAHDV
;
A
#
# COMPACT_ATOMS: atom_id res chain seq x y z
N MET A 1 13.18 10.69 -8.29
CA MET A 1 11.88 11.36 -8.30
C MET A 1 11.49 11.59 -9.75
N TYR A 2 10.20 11.75 -10.02
CA TYR A 2 9.76 12.23 -11.33
C TYR A 2 9.96 13.75 -11.47
N SER A 3 9.73 14.28 -12.68
CA SER A 3 9.90 15.70 -13.01
C SER A 3 9.01 16.65 -12.21
N ASP A 4 7.92 16.17 -11.64
CA ASP A 4 6.99 16.93 -10.79
C ASP A 4 7.24 16.75 -9.29
N ASN A 5 8.44 16.26 -8.93
CA ASN A 5 8.88 16.04 -7.56
C ASN A 5 8.14 14.92 -6.79
N SER A 6 7.41 14.05 -7.50
CA SER A 6 6.75 12.89 -6.88
C SER A 6 7.68 11.67 -6.83
N LEU A 7 7.39 10.78 -5.89
CA LEU A 7 8.21 9.58 -5.65
C LEU A 7 8.08 8.56 -6.78
N THR A 8 9.23 7.99 -7.17
CA THR A 8 9.27 6.74 -7.91
C THR A 8 8.98 5.55 -6.99
N PRO A 9 8.63 4.35 -7.53
CA PRO A 9 8.44 3.16 -6.70
C PRO A 9 9.65 2.85 -5.80
N ARG A 10 10.87 2.98 -6.34
CA ARG A 10 12.12 2.79 -5.56
C ARG A 10 12.22 3.75 -4.38
N GLU A 11 11.82 5.01 -4.56
CA GLU A 11 11.86 6.01 -3.49
C GLU A 11 10.75 5.82 -2.46
N ALA A 12 9.59 5.31 -2.84
CA ALA A 12 8.57 4.91 -1.88
C ALA A 12 9.06 3.77 -0.97
N ILE A 13 9.79 2.79 -1.53
CA ILE A 13 10.45 1.75 -0.73
C ILE A 13 11.50 2.35 0.21
N ARG A 14 12.32 3.29 -0.27
CA ARG A 14 13.31 3.99 0.57
C ARG A 14 12.66 4.77 1.71
N LEU A 15 11.56 5.47 1.43
CA LEU A 15 10.78 6.20 2.44
C LEU A 15 10.31 5.23 3.54
N CYS A 16 9.73 4.09 3.15
CA CYS A 16 9.29 3.07 4.10
C CYS A 16 10.45 2.54 4.95
N ALA A 17 11.58 2.16 4.33
CA ALA A 17 12.73 1.61 5.03
C ALA A 17 13.37 2.62 6.02
N LEU A 18 13.58 3.86 5.59
CA LEU A 18 14.17 4.91 6.42
C LEU A 18 13.23 5.32 7.56
N GLY A 19 11.92 5.39 7.31
CA GLY A 19 10.92 5.68 8.35
C GLY A 19 10.87 4.61 9.44
N ILE A 20 10.88 3.33 9.05
CA ILE A 20 10.93 2.20 9.99
C ILE A 20 12.21 2.26 10.84
N LEU A 21 13.37 2.49 10.21
CA LEU A 21 14.64 2.59 10.95
C LEU A 21 14.66 3.76 11.93
N ALA A 22 14.15 4.93 11.51
CA ALA A 22 14.03 6.11 12.35
C ALA A 22 13.18 5.86 13.60
N GLN A 23 12.04 5.18 13.46
CA GLN A 23 11.19 4.81 14.60
C GLN A 23 11.84 3.72 15.47
N SER A 24 12.60 2.79 14.87
CA SER A 24 13.23 1.69 15.60
C SER A 24 14.45 2.08 16.43
N GLU A 25 15.00 3.29 16.23
CA GLU A 25 16.20 3.75 16.94
C GLU A 25 15.97 3.78 18.46
N ALA A 26 14.78 4.20 18.90
CA ALA A 26 14.39 4.22 20.31
C ALA A 26 14.15 2.81 20.90
N ALA A 27 13.84 1.83 20.05
CA ALA A 27 13.46 0.47 20.44
C ALA A 27 14.59 -0.58 20.28
N GLY A 28 15.79 -0.16 19.85
CA GLY A 28 16.99 -1.00 19.84
C GLY A 28 17.52 -1.41 18.46
N ASN A 29 17.11 -0.73 17.38
CA ASN A 29 17.53 -0.94 15.99
C ASN A 29 17.19 -2.33 15.40
N LEU A 30 17.00 -2.41 14.08
CA LEU A 30 16.60 -3.64 13.38
C LEU A 30 17.78 -4.33 12.69
N THR A 31 17.75 -5.65 12.59
CA THR A 31 18.59 -6.39 11.62
C THR A 31 18.15 -6.12 10.19
N TYR A 32 19.01 -6.48 9.23
CA TYR A 32 18.68 -6.38 7.81
C TYR A 32 17.41 -7.18 7.44
N ASP A 33 17.30 -8.41 7.93
CA ASP A 33 16.16 -9.29 7.62
C ASP A 33 14.85 -8.76 8.22
N GLU A 34 14.89 -8.22 9.44
CA GLU A 34 13.73 -7.58 10.08
C GLU A 34 13.28 -6.33 9.32
N LEU A 35 14.22 -5.52 8.81
CA LEU A 35 13.90 -4.36 7.98
C LEU A 35 13.25 -4.78 6.65
N VAL A 36 13.86 -5.74 5.94
CA VAL A 36 13.31 -6.27 4.67
C VAL A 36 11.91 -6.84 4.89
N TYR A 37 11.72 -7.61 5.96
CA TYR A 37 10.41 -8.17 6.30
C TYR A 37 9.38 -7.07 6.59
N SER A 38 9.74 -6.08 7.40
CA SER A 38 8.83 -4.99 7.81
C SER A 38 8.39 -4.15 6.61
N VAL A 39 9.33 -3.80 5.74
CA VAL A 39 9.06 -3.07 4.48
C VAL A 39 8.16 -3.92 3.57
N ARG A 40 8.49 -5.20 3.37
CA ARG A 40 7.69 -6.14 2.57
C ARG A 40 6.27 -6.24 3.07
N TYR A 41 6.12 -6.47 4.37
CA TYR A 41 4.83 -6.57 5.01
C TYR A 41 4.01 -5.32 4.74
N PHE A 42 4.50 -4.14 5.11
CA PHE A 42 3.76 -2.89 5.00
C PHE A 42 3.32 -2.58 3.56
N VAL A 43 4.24 -2.67 2.60
CA VAL A 43 3.92 -2.39 1.20
C VAL A 43 2.94 -3.41 0.63
N SER A 44 3.12 -4.70 0.92
CA SER A 44 2.22 -5.75 0.39
C SER A 44 0.79 -5.64 0.91
N MET A 45 0.61 -5.13 2.14
CA MET A 45 -0.71 -4.87 2.71
C MET A 45 -1.45 -3.75 1.96
N LEU A 46 -0.73 -2.75 1.47
CA LEU A 46 -1.29 -1.61 0.74
C LEU A 46 -1.42 -1.85 -0.76
N THR A 47 -0.42 -2.47 -1.41
CA THR A 47 -0.36 -2.57 -2.88
C THR A 47 -0.60 -3.98 -3.42
N GLY A 48 -0.74 -4.99 -2.55
CA GLY A 48 -0.75 -6.40 -2.95
C GLY A 48 0.64 -6.95 -3.29
N PRO A 49 0.73 -8.19 -3.83
CA PRO A 49 1.95 -9.01 -3.84
C PRO A 49 3.09 -8.59 -4.80
N SER A 50 3.15 -7.35 -5.29
CA SER A 50 4.21 -6.89 -6.20
C SER A 50 5.48 -6.46 -5.42
N LEU A 51 6.62 -7.11 -5.67
CA LEU A 51 7.81 -7.05 -4.80
C LEU A 51 9.17 -6.97 -5.50
N ASP A 52 9.24 -6.77 -6.82
CA ASP A 52 10.51 -6.93 -7.57
C ASP A 52 11.60 -5.90 -7.24
N LEU A 53 11.29 -4.82 -6.50
CA LEU A 53 12.21 -3.70 -6.27
C LEU A 53 12.73 -3.56 -4.83
N MET A 54 12.42 -4.50 -3.93
CA MET A 54 12.68 -4.31 -2.50
C MET A 54 14.12 -4.55 -2.05
N GLY A 55 14.74 -5.67 -2.45
CA GLY A 55 16.07 -6.05 -1.97
C GLY A 55 17.15 -5.04 -2.36
N GLU A 56 17.22 -4.71 -3.65
CA GLU A 56 18.18 -3.73 -4.19
C GLU A 56 18.03 -2.35 -3.52
N SER A 57 16.78 -1.92 -3.25
CA SER A 57 16.52 -0.61 -2.66
C SER A 57 17.09 -0.46 -1.25
N ILE A 58 17.08 -1.52 -0.45
CA ILE A 58 17.56 -1.51 0.94
C ILE A 58 19.09 -1.64 0.98
N GLU A 59 19.69 -2.46 0.11
CA GLU A 59 21.15 -2.56 -0.01
C GLU A 59 21.78 -1.21 -0.41
N LEU A 60 21.15 -0.48 -1.35
CA LEU A 60 21.62 0.83 -1.78
C LEU A 60 21.66 1.86 -0.65
N LEU A 61 20.80 1.76 0.37
CA LEU A 61 20.82 2.68 1.51
C LEU A 61 22.16 2.66 2.25
N ARG A 62 22.79 1.48 2.33
CA ARG A 62 24.11 1.32 2.95
C ARG A 62 25.22 1.87 2.06
N HIS A 63 25.15 1.61 0.76
CA HIS A 63 26.13 2.15 -0.19
C HIS A 63 26.09 3.67 -0.30
N GLU A 64 24.93 4.28 -0.03
CA GLU A 64 24.72 5.73 -0.05
C GLU A 64 24.97 6.40 1.32
N ASP A 65 25.48 5.68 2.33
CA ASP A 65 25.71 6.15 3.71
C ASP A 65 24.44 6.68 4.40
N LEU A 66 23.25 6.22 3.99
CA LEU A 66 21.98 6.58 4.62
C LEU A 66 21.71 5.73 5.86
N VAL A 67 22.32 4.55 5.90
CA VAL A 67 22.20 3.56 6.98
C VAL A 67 23.57 2.97 7.26
N GLU A 68 23.91 2.80 8.53
CA GLU A 68 25.15 2.21 9.01
C GLU A 68 24.91 0.95 9.85
N ILE A 69 25.97 0.17 10.07
CA ILE A 69 25.92 -0.98 10.98
C ILE A 69 26.06 -0.45 12.40
N TYR A 70 25.09 -0.80 13.25
CA TYR A 70 25.14 -0.60 14.68
C TYR A 70 25.57 -1.90 15.37
N GLU A 71 26.67 -1.82 16.12
CA GLU A 71 27.19 -2.93 16.92
C GLU A 71 26.97 -2.60 18.40
N ASP A 72 26.03 -3.28 19.06
CA ASP A 72 25.81 -3.13 20.52
C ASP A 72 26.55 -4.17 21.38
N GLY A 73 27.36 -5.03 20.73
CA GLY A 73 27.98 -6.20 21.36
C GLY A 73 27.16 -7.49 21.22
N ALA A 74 25.92 -7.41 20.71
CA ALA A 74 25.15 -8.57 20.26
C ALA A 74 25.78 -9.25 19.02
N SER A 75 25.52 -10.55 18.86
CA SER A 75 26.05 -11.37 17.75
C SER A 75 25.48 -11.01 16.38
N GLN A 76 24.36 -10.29 16.32
CA GLN A 76 23.71 -9.89 15.07
C GLN A 76 23.93 -8.41 14.79
N LYS A 77 24.39 -8.12 13.57
CA LYS A 77 24.59 -6.76 13.08
C LYS A 77 23.25 -6.09 12.83
N LYS A 78 23.01 -5.00 13.56
CA LYS A 78 21.81 -4.16 13.41
C LYS A 78 22.11 -2.98 12.49
N LEU A 79 21.06 -2.35 12.02
CA LEU A 79 21.09 -1.21 11.12
C LEU A 79 20.59 0.03 11.87
N LYS A 80 21.29 1.13 11.67
CA LYS A 80 20.95 2.43 12.24
C LYS A 80 20.90 3.47 11.12
N ILE A 81 19.88 4.33 11.14
CA ILE A 81 19.80 5.46 10.22
C ILE A 81 20.86 6.52 10.56
N THR A 82 21.52 7.08 9.55
CA THR A 82 22.53 8.14 9.74
C THR A 82 21.89 9.52 9.71
N GLU A 83 22.63 10.57 10.08
CA GLU A 83 22.16 11.96 9.87
C GLU A 83 21.83 12.26 8.40
N LYS A 84 22.61 11.68 7.46
CA LYS A 84 22.35 11.78 6.02
C LYS A 84 21.05 11.05 5.66
N GLY A 85 20.81 9.89 6.28
CA GLY A 85 19.55 9.16 6.21
C GLY A 85 18.35 9.99 6.65
N PHE A 86 18.42 10.67 7.81
CA PHE A 86 17.36 11.56 8.29
C PHE A 86 17.08 12.72 7.33
N LYS A 87 18.12 13.35 6.76
CA LYS A 87 17.95 14.40 5.75
C LYS A 87 17.24 13.86 4.50
N SER A 88 17.62 12.67 4.05
CA SER A 88 16.97 11.99 2.92
C SER A 88 15.51 11.66 3.22
N LEU A 89 15.22 11.12 4.41
CA LEU A 89 13.87 10.83 4.90
C LEU A 89 12.99 12.09 4.88
N ASN A 90 13.49 13.22 5.37
CA ASN A 90 12.77 14.49 5.34
C ASN A 90 12.45 14.96 3.91
N ILE A 91 13.41 14.82 2.98
CA ILE A 91 13.17 15.15 1.55
C ILE A 91 12.06 14.26 0.97
N LEU A 92 12.07 12.96 1.28
CA LEU A 92 11.06 12.02 0.81
C LEU A 92 9.68 12.30 1.40
N LEU A 93 9.59 12.65 2.69
CA LEU A 93 8.33 13.02 3.35
C LEU A 93 7.73 14.33 2.80
N LEU A 94 8.58 15.27 2.39
CA LEU A 94 8.17 16.55 1.81
C LEU A 94 7.93 16.50 0.28
N SER A 95 8.11 15.33 -0.33
CA SER A 95 7.87 15.14 -1.77
C SER A 95 6.39 15.28 -2.12
N SER A 96 6.10 15.62 -3.37
CA SER A 96 4.72 15.81 -3.81
C SER A 96 4.00 14.47 -3.97
N VAL A 97 2.72 14.44 -3.57
CA VAL A 97 1.82 13.34 -3.93
C VAL A 97 1.12 13.72 -5.23
N ARG A 98 1.22 12.86 -6.24
CA ARG A 98 0.48 13.05 -7.49
C ARG A 98 -1.01 12.85 -7.27
N PRO A 99 -1.86 13.80 -7.67
CA PRO A 99 -3.25 13.46 -7.96
C PRO A 99 -3.23 12.39 -9.06
N GLY A 100 -3.85 11.24 -8.79
CA GLY A 100 -4.14 10.28 -9.85
C GLY A 100 -3.16 9.12 -10.07
N ASN A 101 -2.24 8.81 -9.16
CA ASN A 101 -1.41 7.60 -9.31
C ASN A 101 -2.23 6.28 -9.29
N ASN A 102 -3.48 6.31 -8.81
CA ASN A 102 -4.42 5.19 -8.89
C ASN A 102 -5.38 5.29 -10.12
N ASP A 103 -5.17 6.25 -11.01
CA ASP A 103 -6.11 6.62 -12.08
C ASP A 103 -6.30 5.55 -13.15
N LEU A 104 -5.29 4.71 -13.41
CA LEU A 104 -5.45 3.71 -14.45
C LEU A 104 -6.49 2.66 -14.06
N ASN A 105 -6.49 2.21 -12.80
CA ASN A 105 -7.48 1.25 -12.32
C ASN A 105 -8.88 1.86 -12.25
N GLU A 106 -9.01 3.09 -11.75
CA GLU A 106 -10.30 3.80 -11.75
C GLU A 106 -10.80 4.08 -13.16
N LEU A 107 -9.91 4.43 -14.11
CA LEU A 107 -10.26 4.58 -15.53
C LEU A 107 -10.74 3.25 -16.12
N VAL A 108 -10.01 2.16 -15.89
CA VAL A 108 -10.39 0.82 -16.37
C VAL A 108 -11.74 0.40 -15.78
N MET A 109 -11.97 0.65 -14.49
CA MET A 109 -13.24 0.43 -13.82
C MET A 109 -14.37 1.25 -14.45
N ALA A 110 -14.16 2.56 -14.65
CA ALA A 110 -15.13 3.43 -15.29
C ALA A 110 -15.46 3.00 -16.72
N LEU A 111 -14.46 2.60 -17.50
CA LEU A 111 -14.66 2.08 -18.86
C LEU A 111 -15.41 0.75 -18.85
N LYS A 112 -15.08 -0.16 -17.94
CA LYS A 112 -15.83 -1.42 -17.75
C LYS A 112 -17.29 -1.17 -17.43
N PHE A 113 -17.60 -0.22 -16.54
CA PHE A 113 -18.99 0.17 -16.26
C PHE A 113 -19.67 0.89 -17.43
N ARG A 114 -18.96 1.78 -18.14
CA ARG A 114 -19.48 2.47 -19.32
C ARG A 114 -19.94 1.51 -20.42
N PHE A 115 -19.20 0.42 -20.62
CA PHE A 115 -19.46 -0.57 -21.66
C PHE A 115 -20.06 -1.87 -21.10
N PHE A 116 -20.56 -1.84 -19.86
CA PHE A 116 -21.00 -3.03 -19.15
C PHE A 116 -22.19 -3.74 -19.81
N SER A 117 -23.07 -2.96 -20.45
CA SER A 117 -24.24 -3.46 -21.18
C SER A 117 -23.88 -4.29 -22.42
N LEU A 118 -22.63 -4.27 -22.89
CA LEU A 118 -22.16 -5.10 -23.99
C LEU A 118 -21.93 -6.57 -23.58
N LEU A 119 -21.86 -6.85 -22.28
CA LEU A 119 -21.69 -8.19 -21.74
C LEU A 119 -23.03 -8.92 -21.63
N SER A 120 -23.03 -10.25 -21.77
CA SER A 120 -24.18 -11.08 -21.41
C SER A 120 -24.50 -10.96 -19.92
N LEU A 121 -25.74 -11.19 -19.49
CA LEU A 121 -26.10 -11.14 -18.07
C LEU A 121 -25.21 -12.07 -17.21
N LYS A 122 -24.86 -13.25 -17.74
CA LYS A 122 -23.95 -14.19 -17.08
C LYS A 122 -22.55 -13.57 -16.88
N ASP A 123 -22.02 -12.93 -17.90
CA ASP A 123 -20.69 -12.30 -17.84
C ASP A 123 -20.71 -11.04 -16.98
N GLN A 124 -21.82 -10.29 -16.98
CA GLN A 124 -22.03 -9.16 -16.08
C GLN A 124 -21.96 -9.61 -14.61
N VAL A 125 -22.73 -10.64 -14.24
CA VAL A 125 -22.70 -11.19 -12.88
C VAL A 125 -21.30 -11.66 -12.52
N SER A 126 -20.64 -12.41 -13.41
CA SER A 126 -19.28 -12.90 -13.16
C SER A 126 -18.24 -11.77 -13.02
N GLN A 127 -18.38 -10.66 -13.75
CA GLN A 127 -17.48 -9.51 -13.61
C GLN A 127 -17.71 -8.77 -12.29
N ILE A 128 -18.96 -8.62 -11.84
CA ILE A 128 -19.23 -8.00 -10.53
C ILE A 128 -18.74 -8.89 -9.39
N ASP A 129 -18.91 -10.22 -9.49
CA ASP A 129 -18.34 -11.17 -8.53
C ASP A 129 -16.81 -11.02 -8.43
N ASN A 130 -16.13 -10.92 -9.57
CA ASN A 130 -14.68 -10.66 -9.58
C ASN A 130 -14.32 -9.33 -8.88
N PHE A 131 -15.05 -8.24 -9.13
CA PHE A 131 -14.78 -6.97 -8.45
C PHE A 131 -15.03 -7.08 -6.95
N ILE A 132 -16.10 -7.75 -6.53
CA ILE A 132 -16.40 -8.00 -5.12
C ILE A 132 -15.23 -8.71 -4.47
N ASP A 133 -14.73 -9.81 -5.04
CA ASP A 133 -13.62 -10.58 -4.50
C ASP A 133 -12.35 -9.73 -4.34
N VAL A 134 -12.03 -8.89 -5.33
CA VAL A 134 -10.85 -8.00 -5.28
C VAL A 134 -10.95 -7.00 -4.13
N TYR A 135 -12.10 -6.32 -3.99
CA TYR A 135 -12.29 -5.34 -2.92
C TYR A 135 -12.47 -5.98 -1.53
N ASP A 136 -12.99 -7.20 -1.45
CA ASP A 136 -13.10 -7.95 -0.20
C ASP A 136 -11.71 -8.31 0.35
N ILE A 137 -10.82 -8.81 -0.52
CA ILE A 137 -9.41 -9.08 -0.17
C ILE A 137 -8.69 -7.79 0.24
N GLU A 138 -8.90 -6.69 -0.49
CA GLU A 138 -8.31 -5.40 -0.15
C GLU A 138 -8.76 -4.91 1.23
N LEU A 139 -10.07 -4.98 1.52
CA LEU A 139 -10.63 -4.60 2.81
C LEU A 139 -10.03 -5.43 3.95
N ILE A 140 -9.95 -6.76 3.77
CA ILE A 140 -9.33 -7.66 4.75
C ILE A 140 -7.90 -7.22 5.07
N ARG A 141 -7.09 -6.86 4.05
CA ARG A 141 -5.72 -6.38 4.30
C ARG A 141 -5.71 -5.07 5.08
N LEU A 142 -6.56 -4.11 4.74
CA LEU A 142 -6.64 -2.84 5.48
C LEU A 142 -7.08 -3.05 6.93
N GLU A 143 -8.08 -3.90 7.17
CA GLU A 143 -8.55 -4.25 8.50
C GLU A 143 -7.47 -4.99 9.33
N GLU A 144 -6.70 -5.88 8.70
CA GLU A 144 -5.55 -6.52 9.35
C GLU A 144 -4.45 -5.50 9.70
N LEU A 145 -4.24 -4.48 8.85
CA LEU A 145 -3.29 -3.42 9.13
C LEU A 145 -3.76 -2.52 10.30
N LEU A 146 -5.07 -2.24 10.38
CA LEU A 146 -5.67 -1.51 11.50
C LEU A 146 -5.55 -2.23 12.84
N LYS A 147 -5.49 -3.57 12.85
CA LYS A 147 -5.29 -4.36 14.07
C LYS A 147 -3.84 -4.35 14.55
N LYS A 148 -2.89 -3.92 13.72
CA LYS A 148 -1.47 -3.93 14.05
C LYS A 148 -1.09 -2.69 14.84
N GLU A 149 -0.28 -2.86 15.87
CA GLU A 149 0.30 -1.75 16.61
C GLU A 149 1.43 -1.11 15.79
N PHE A 150 1.28 0.19 15.53
CA PHE A 150 2.32 1.05 14.98
C PHE A 150 2.63 2.13 16.01
N PRO A 151 3.65 1.92 16.88
CA PRO A 151 4.08 2.95 17.82
C PRO A 151 4.35 4.27 17.10
N GLU A 152 3.93 5.38 17.71
CA GLU A 152 4.18 6.73 17.19
C GLU A 152 3.64 7.01 15.77
N SER A 153 2.59 6.29 15.35
CA SER A 153 1.99 6.41 14.01
C SER A 153 0.52 6.79 14.04
N GLU A 154 0.13 7.73 14.92
CA GLU A 154 -1.27 8.18 15.09
C GLU A 154 -1.92 8.65 13.78
N TYR A 155 -1.16 9.31 12.91
CA TYR A 155 -1.64 9.81 11.62
C TYR A 155 -1.96 8.71 10.61
N LEU A 156 -1.33 7.53 10.75
CA LEU A 156 -1.56 6.39 9.87
C LEU A 156 -2.94 5.78 10.12
N PHE A 157 -3.35 5.64 11.38
CA PHE A 157 -4.62 5.01 11.73
C PHE A 157 -5.81 5.76 11.15
N GLY A 158 -5.86 7.10 11.31
CA GLY A 158 -6.94 7.90 10.72
C GLY A 158 -6.99 7.82 9.19
N TRP A 159 -5.84 7.66 8.53
CA TRP A 159 -5.79 7.44 7.08
C TRP A 159 -6.28 6.05 6.69
N LEU A 160 -5.88 5.00 7.43
CA LEU A 160 -6.29 3.62 7.19
C LEU A 160 -7.80 3.42 7.39
N GLU A 161 -8.38 4.03 8.42
CA GLU A 161 -9.83 4.01 8.66
C GLU A 161 -10.57 4.65 7.49
N HIS A 162 -10.12 5.83 7.05
CA HIS A 162 -10.72 6.51 5.90
C HIS A 162 -10.63 5.68 4.61
N ASP A 163 -9.49 5.02 4.35
CA ASP A 163 -9.32 4.19 3.15
C ASP A 163 -10.17 2.91 3.23
N ALA A 164 -10.23 2.26 4.40
CA ALA A 164 -11.09 1.10 4.65
C ALA A 164 -12.59 1.44 4.48
N ASP A 165 -13.03 2.60 4.95
CA ASP A 165 -14.40 3.09 4.76
C ASP A 165 -14.75 3.30 3.28
N ARG A 166 -13.80 3.82 2.50
CA ARG A 166 -13.96 3.97 1.04
C ARG A 166 -14.14 2.61 0.36
N VAL A 167 -13.27 1.64 0.68
CA VAL A 167 -13.34 0.28 0.12
C VAL A 167 -14.63 -0.44 0.55
N SER A 168 -14.98 -0.36 1.82
CA SER A 168 -16.23 -0.92 2.38
C SER A 168 -17.47 -0.34 1.70
N SER A 169 -17.48 0.98 1.46
CA SER A 169 -18.57 1.65 0.74
C SER A 169 -18.69 1.18 -0.71
N ARG A 170 -17.56 1.03 -1.41
CA ARG A 170 -17.52 0.48 -2.78
C ARG A 170 -18.05 -0.96 -2.81
N LEU A 171 -17.62 -1.80 -1.87
CA LEU A 171 -18.05 -3.19 -1.76
C LEU A 171 -19.56 -3.31 -1.52
N LYS A 172 -20.13 -2.47 -0.63
CA LYS A 172 -21.59 -2.40 -0.39
C LYS A 172 -22.34 -2.02 -1.67
N TRP A 173 -21.82 -1.08 -2.44
CA TRP A 173 -22.42 -0.68 -3.71
C TRP A 173 -22.37 -1.82 -4.74
N LEU A 174 -21.22 -2.49 -4.90
CA LEU A 174 -21.06 -3.62 -5.82
C LEU A 174 -22.01 -4.78 -5.48
N LYS A 175 -22.14 -5.13 -4.19
CA LYS A 175 -23.07 -6.18 -3.73
C LYS A 175 -24.53 -5.85 -4.08
N ARG A 176 -24.97 -4.61 -3.86
CA ARG A 176 -26.31 -4.14 -4.28
C ARG A 176 -26.50 -4.14 -5.80
N PHE A 177 -25.48 -3.71 -6.54
CA PHE A 177 -25.53 -3.70 -8.00
C PHE A 177 -25.66 -5.13 -8.55
N ARG A 178 -24.90 -6.08 -8.00
CA ARG A 178 -25.02 -7.51 -8.31
C ARG A 178 -26.44 -8.03 -8.10
N GLU A 179 -27.04 -7.73 -6.95
CA GLU A 179 -28.43 -8.11 -6.63
C GLU A 179 -29.40 -7.58 -7.68
N SER A 180 -29.23 -6.32 -8.12
CA SER A 180 -30.09 -5.70 -9.14
C SER A 180 -30.03 -6.40 -10.51
N LEU A 181 -28.85 -6.92 -10.90
CA LEU A 181 -28.70 -7.69 -12.14
C LEU A 181 -29.50 -8.99 -12.10
N THR A 182 -29.54 -9.64 -10.94
CA THR A 182 -30.27 -10.89 -10.74
C THR A 182 -31.75 -10.70 -10.36
N GLY A 183 -32.09 -9.54 -9.81
CA GLY A 183 -33.41 -9.21 -9.28
C GLY A 183 -34.41 -8.65 -10.30
N THR A 184 -33.97 -8.35 -11.52
CA THR A 184 -34.80 -7.74 -12.57
C THR A 184 -35.11 -8.70 -13.71
N GLY A 185 -35.63 -9.88 -13.36
CA GLY A 185 -36.31 -10.83 -14.26
C GLY A 185 -37.81 -10.96 -13.99
N ALA A 186 -38.41 -10.01 -13.27
CA ALA A 186 -39.83 -9.98 -12.90
C ALA A 186 -40.53 -8.68 -13.32
N HIS A 187 -40.16 -8.12 -14.48
CA HIS A 187 -40.99 -7.17 -15.19
C HIS A 187 -41.29 -7.72 -16.59
N ASP A 188 -42.21 -8.68 -16.63
CA ASP A 188 -43.17 -8.78 -17.73
C ASP A 188 -44.10 -7.57 -17.65
N VAL A 189 -43.99 -6.64 -18.61
CA VAL A 189 -45.12 -6.03 -19.35
C VAL A 189 -44.63 -5.70 -20.76
#